data_AF-A0A9R1R4W2-F1
#
_entry.id   AF-A0A9R1R4W2-F1
#
_cell.length_a   1.000
_cell.length_b   1.000
_cell.length_c   1.000
_cell.angle_alpha   90.00
_cell.angle_beta   90.00
_cell.angle_gamma   90.00
#
_symmetry.space_group_name_H-M   'P 1'
#
loop_
_entity.id
_entity.type
_entity.pdbx_description
1 polymer ?
#
loop_
_entity_poly.entity_id
_entity_poly.type
_entity_poly.pdbx_seq_one_letter_code
_entity_poly.pdbx_strand_id
1 'polypeptide(L)'
;MITFDAKVSSPFVQIPGPPPPKGSLIEHDKALGLWVMKLPSADTVVVKRTLAKVTEHPEGLPGADETPEFAEHRKEFWSSIKPAHFGVKISSRSILGLFLWLCTGLFIGILGGFSFGRSLLLKFPELFSIGLFRKTGPTEEEVRSASFKMWFIGRGYSDSARASERGSKPDKEIVTRVSGPEIGYITTPIVLVQCALVLLSQRANLPKGGVYTPGAVFGPTDLQKRLEENGMSFELISTRTLP
;
A
#
# COMPACT_ATOMS: atom_id res chain seq x y z
N MET A 1 -25.68 9.95 5.63
CA MET A 1 -24.43 10.60 6.05
C MET A 1 -23.92 9.80 7.24
N ILE A 2 -23.02 8.84 7.00
CA ILE A 2 -22.40 8.09 8.09
C ILE A 2 -21.09 8.83 8.41
N THR A 3 -21.14 9.65 9.45
CA THR A 3 -19.96 10.26 10.06
C THR A 3 -19.17 9.14 10.75
N PHE A 4 -18.06 8.72 10.16
CA PHE A 4 -17.06 7.95 10.88
C PHE A 4 -16.25 8.91 11.75
N ASP A 5 -16.80 9.28 12.90
CA ASP A 5 -16.03 9.91 13.97
C ASP A 5 -15.34 8.81 14.78
N ALA A 6 -14.40 8.12 14.13
CA ALA A 6 -13.54 7.16 14.79
C ALA A 6 -12.23 7.87 15.10
N LYS A 7 -12.21 8.58 16.24
CA LYS A 7 -10.97 9.00 16.91
C LYS A 7 -10.28 7.75 17.45
N VAL A 8 -9.75 6.92 16.55
CA VAL A 8 -8.90 5.79 16.91
C VAL A 8 -7.57 6.38 17.33
N SER A 9 -7.42 6.61 18.64
CA SER A 9 -6.11 6.82 19.26
C SER A 9 -5.34 5.50 19.16
N SER A 10 -4.76 5.24 17.98
CA SER A 10 -3.72 4.22 17.84
C SER A 10 -2.59 4.61 18.79
N PRO A 11 -2.09 3.72 19.65
CA PRO A 11 -0.85 3.99 20.38
C PRO A 11 0.21 4.43 19.36
N PHE A 12 0.94 5.49 19.67
CA PHE A 12 2.02 5.96 18.81
C PHE A 12 3.03 4.83 18.68
N VAL A 13 3.08 4.18 17.51
CA VAL A 13 4.08 3.17 17.20
C VAL A 13 5.45 3.83 17.33
N GLN A 14 6.24 3.39 18.30
CA GLN A 14 7.62 3.85 18.43
C GLN A 14 8.44 3.22 17.31
N ILE A 15 8.69 4.02 16.27
CA ILE A 15 9.56 3.64 15.16
C ILE A 15 10.95 4.20 15.49
N PRO A 16 12.00 3.36 15.57
CA PRO A 16 13.36 3.84 15.78
C PRO A 16 13.82 4.82 14.70
N GLY A 17 14.61 5.81 15.10
CA GLY A 17 15.12 6.86 14.22
C GLY A 17 14.14 8.04 14.02
N PRO A 18 14.60 9.14 13.40
CA PRO A 18 13.76 10.28 13.11
C PRO A 18 12.75 9.96 11.99
N PRO A 19 11.55 10.59 11.99
CA PRO A 19 10.64 10.47 10.87
C PRO A 19 11.30 11.00 9.59
N PRO A 20 10.95 10.44 8.42
CA PRO A 20 11.50 10.92 7.16
C PRO A 20 11.19 12.41 6.98
N PRO A 21 12.10 13.18 6.37
CA PRO A 21 11.89 14.61 6.18
C PRO A 21 10.59 14.85 5.40
N LYS A 22 9.92 15.96 5.74
CA LYS A 22 8.81 16.49 4.94
C LYS A 22 9.40 17.01 3.62
N GLY A 23 9.70 16.10 2.69
CA GLY A 23 10.22 16.45 1.37
C GLY A 23 9.24 17.34 0.58
N SER A 24 9.67 17.77 -0.60
CA SER A 24 8.85 18.56 -1.52
C SER A 24 7.56 17.82 -1.92
N LEU A 25 6.50 18.57 -2.20
CA LEU A 25 5.22 17.98 -2.65
C LEU A 25 5.38 17.21 -3.97
N ILE A 26 6.20 17.78 -4.88
CA ILE A 26 6.60 17.20 -6.15
C ILE A 26 8.12 17.17 -6.18
N GLU A 27 8.69 16.05 -6.61
CA GLU A 27 10.12 15.90 -6.79
C GLU A 27 10.40 14.97 -7.99
N HIS A 28 11.58 15.11 -8.59
CA HIS A 28 12.04 14.18 -9.62
C HIS A 28 12.90 13.10 -8.96
N ASP A 29 12.40 11.86 -8.95
CA ASP A 29 13.15 10.71 -8.48
C ASP A 29 14.19 10.32 -9.53
N LYS A 30 15.46 10.67 -9.27
CA LYS A 30 16.57 10.39 -10.19
C LYS A 30 16.85 8.90 -10.35
N ALA A 31 16.56 8.08 -9.34
CA ALA A 31 16.84 6.65 -9.38
C ALA A 31 15.82 5.91 -10.26
N LEU A 32 14.56 6.34 -10.23
CA LEU A 32 13.49 5.78 -11.06
C LEU A 32 13.32 6.52 -12.41
N GLY A 33 13.87 7.72 -12.56
CA GLY A 33 13.67 8.57 -13.72
C GLY A 33 12.21 9.04 -13.87
N LEU A 34 11.52 9.26 -12.74
CA LEU A 34 10.10 9.59 -12.69
C LEU A 34 9.87 10.86 -11.89
N TRP A 35 8.87 11.64 -12.31
CA TRP A 35 8.30 12.67 -11.46
C TRP A 35 7.38 12.00 -10.44
N VAL A 36 7.52 12.36 -9.16
CA VAL A 36 6.70 11.82 -8.09
C VAL A 36 6.01 12.93 -7.31
N MET A 37 4.77 12.69 -6.91
CA MET A 37 3.99 13.57 -6.05
C MET A 37 3.48 12.80 -4.85
N LYS A 38 3.60 13.39 -3.65
CA LYS A 38 3.04 12.77 -2.45
C LYS A 38 1.53 12.69 -2.56
N LEU A 39 0.98 11.49 -2.38
CA LEU A 39 -0.45 11.25 -2.47
C LEU A 39 -1.02 11.02 -1.06
N PRO A 40 -1.99 11.82 -0.59
CA PRO A 40 -2.78 11.47 0.58
C PRO A 40 -3.66 10.26 0.22
N SER A 41 -3.14 9.04 0.45
CA SER A 41 -3.83 7.78 0.14
C SER A 41 -4.35 7.09 1.41
N ALA A 42 -5.50 6.42 1.28
CA ALA A 42 -6.03 5.49 2.28
C ALA A 42 -5.01 4.40 2.63
N ASP A 43 -4.15 3.99 1.69
CA ASP A 43 -3.11 2.99 1.91
C ASP A 43 -2.17 3.39 3.04
N THR A 44 -1.86 4.68 3.17
CA THR A 44 -1.00 5.16 4.26
C THR A 44 -1.65 4.91 5.62
N VAL A 45 -2.97 5.07 5.72
CA VAL A 45 -3.72 4.80 6.95
C VAL A 45 -3.80 3.30 7.20
N VAL A 46 -4.07 2.50 6.16
CA VAL A 46 -4.17 1.03 6.26
C VAL A 46 -2.83 0.42 6.69
N VAL A 47 -1.72 0.79 6.06
CA VAL A 47 -0.39 0.28 6.43
C VAL A 47 -0.01 0.68 7.85
N LYS A 48 -0.29 1.93 8.25
CA LYS A 48 -0.07 2.36 9.64
C LYS A 48 -0.88 1.53 10.64
N ARG A 49 -2.15 1.23 10.33
CA ARG A 49 -2.98 0.35 11.16
C ARG A 49 -2.43 -1.08 11.22
N THR A 50 -1.96 -1.62 10.10
CA THR A 50 -1.26 -2.92 10.08
C THR A 50 -0.06 -2.91 11.02
N LEU A 51 0.83 -1.93 10.87
CA LEU A 51 2.06 -1.85 11.67
C LEU A 51 1.78 -1.60 13.16
N ALA A 52 0.78 -0.78 13.49
CA ALA A 52 0.32 -0.61 14.86
C ALA A 52 -0.17 -1.94 15.44
N LYS A 53 -0.98 -2.68 14.67
CA LYS A 53 -1.51 -3.96 15.13
C LYS A 53 -0.42 -5.02 15.35
N VAL A 54 0.56 -5.07 14.47
CA VAL A 54 1.73 -5.96 14.59
C VAL A 54 2.63 -5.54 15.76
N THR A 55 2.67 -4.25 16.10
CA THR A 55 3.44 -3.77 17.27
C THR A 55 2.76 -4.18 18.59
N GLU A 56 1.42 -4.15 18.64
CA GLU A 56 0.63 -4.67 19.77
C GLU A 56 0.74 -6.20 19.90
N HIS A 57 0.96 -6.90 18.79
CA HIS A 57 1.06 -8.35 18.71
C HIS A 57 2.33 -8.75 17.94
N PRO A 58 3.51 -8.72 18.58
CA PRO A 58 4.80 -8.93 17.90
C PRO A 58 4.96 -10.32 17.28
N GLU A 59 4.20 -11.29 17.79
CA GLU A 59 4.11 -12.66 17.26
C GLU A 59 3.00 -12.83 16.21
N GLY A 60 2.27 -11.76 15.89
CA GLY A 60 1.07 -11.80 15.06
C GLY A 60 -0.20 -12.14 15.83
N LEU A 61 -1.32 -12.10 15.11
CA LEU A 61 -2.64 -12.45 15.67
C LEU A 61 -2.81 -13.98 15.65
N PRO A 62 -3.09 -14.63 16.79
CA PRO A 62 -3.27 -16.07 16.82
C PRO A 62 -4.46 -16.52 15.97
N GLY A 63 -4.27 -17.65 15.28
CA GLY A 63 -5.35 -18.36 14.61
C GLY A 63 -6.44 -18.83 15.58
N ALA A 64 -7.62 -19.14 15.04
CA ALA A 64 -8.73 -19.67 15.84
C ALA A 64 -8.43 -21.06 16.40
N ASP A 65 -7.85 -21.92 15.57
CA ASP A 65 -7.53 -23.34 15.84
C ASP A 65 -6.30 -23.74 15.02
N GLU A 66 -5.25 -22.92 15.02
CA GLU A 66 -4.04 -23.14 14.22
C GLU A 66 -3.23 -24.36 14.72
N THR A 67 -2.55 -25.05 13.79
CA THR A 67 -1.65 -26.14 14.19
C THR A 67 -0.39 -25.57 14.87
N PRO A 68 0.31 -26.35 15.71
CA PRO A 68 1.56 -25.91 16.32
C PRO A 68 2.60 -25.45 15.29
N GLU A 69 2.70 -26.13 14.16
CA GLU A 69 3.64 -25.78 13.09
C GLU A 69 3.30 -24.42 12.47
N PHE A 70 2.02 -24.14 12.22
CA PHE A 70 1.59 -22.85 11.69
C PHE A 70 1.77 -21.73 12.73
N ALA A 71 1.51 -22.00 14.00
CA ALA A 71 1.73 -21.04 15.08
C ALA A 71 3.19 -20.58 15.14
N GLU A 72 4.15 -21.50 15.04
CA GLU A 72 5.57 -21.18 15.01
C GLU A 72 5.96 -20.41 13.73
N HIS A 73 5.47 -20.83 12.57
CA HIS A 73 5.68 -20.09 11.31
C HIS A 73 5.16 -18.64 11.39
N ARG A 74 3.96 -18.46 11.95
CA ARG A 74 3.34 -17.14 12.16
C ARG A 74 4.19 -16.26 13.07
N LYS A 75 4.65 -16.80 14.20
CA LYS A 75 5.53 -16.09 15.14
C LYS A 75 6.83 -15.66 14.48
N GLU A 76 7.49 -16.57 13.77
CA GLU A 76 8.74 -16.30 13.06
C GLU A 76 8.53 -15.19 12.02
N PHE A 77 7.50 -15.31 11.17
CA PHE A 77 7.16 -14.31 10.17
C PHE A 77 6.99 -12.92 10.80
N TRP A 78 6.13 -12.78 11.81
CA TRP A 78 5.82 -11.48 12.39
C TRP A 78 6.96 -10.88 13.21
N SER A 79 7.77 -11.71 13.88
CA SER A 79 8.94 -11.24 14.63
C SER A 79 10.01 -10.59 13.72
N SER A 80 10.04 -11.00 12.45
CA SER A 80 10.95 -10.45 11.43
C SER A 80 10.52 -9.06 10.94
N ILE A 81 9.23 -8.72 11.05
CA ILE A 81 8.69 -7.45 10.56
C ILE A 81 8.98 -6.34 11.57
N LYS A 82 9.61 -5.26 11.09
CA LYS A 82 9.88 -4.06 11.90
C LYS A 82 8.93 -2.93 11.52
N PRO A 83 8.49 -2.12 12.50
CA PRO A 83 7.73 -0.90 12.22
C PRO A 83 8.48 0.03 11.28
N ALA A 84 7.75 0.68 10.37
CA ALA A 84 8.33 1.59 9.38
C ALA A 84 7.47 2.84 9.19
N HIS A 85 8.12 3.96 8.89
CA HIS A 85 7.43 5.14 8.40
C HIS A 85 6.99 4.90 6.96
N PHE A 86 5.68 4.88 6.73
CA PHE A 86 5.12 4.60 5.42
C PHE A 86 4.46 5.85 4.80
N GLY A 87 4.61 5.99 3.49
CA GLY A 87 3.95 7.01 2.69
C GLY A 87 3.87 6.58 1.23
N VAL A 88 2.85 7.08 0.53
CA VAL A 88 2.59 6.76 -0.87
C VAL A 88 2.88 7.97 -1.75
N LYS A 89 3.48 7.72 -2.90
CA LYS A 89 3.68 8.71 -3.96
C LYS A 89 3.08 8.17 -5.25
N ILE A 90 2.43 9.04 -6.01
CA ILE A 90 2.08 8.76 -7.40
C ILE A 90 3.23 9.18 -8.29
N SER A 91 3.54 8.39 -9.31
CA SER A 91 4.65 8.63 -10.22
C SER A 91 4.18 8.75 -11.67
N SER A 92 4.81 9.64 -12.44
CA SER A 92 4.57 9.82 -13.87
C SER A 92 5.89 10.08 -14.59
N ARG A 93 5.99 9.63 -15.85
CA ARG A 93 7.12 9.99 -16.73
C ARG A 93 7.13 11.47 -17.11
N SER A 94 5.96 12.12 -17.05
CA SER A 94 5.78 13.52 -17.41
C SER A 94 5.21 14.32 -16.25
N ILE A 95 5.76 15.52 -16.03
CA ILE A 95 5.24 16.49 -15.06
C ILE A 95 3.81 16.91 -15.39
N LEU A 96 3.46 16.98 -16.69
CA LEU A 96 2.09 17.24 -17.13
C LEU A 96 1.13 16.16 -16.64
N GLY A 97 1.56 14.89 -16.64
CA GLY A 97 0.77 13.80 -16.09
C GLY A 97 0.45 14.01 -14.62
N LEU A 98 1.42 14.43 -13.79
CA LEU A 98 1.17 14.76 -12.39
C LEU A 98 0.20 15.93 -12.22
N PHE A 99 0.32 16.95 -13.08
CA PHE A 99 -0.59 18.09 -13.08
C PHE A 99 -2.05 17.66 -13.39
N LEU A 100 -2.26 16.77 -14.37
CA LEU A 100 -3.60 16.23 -14.68
C LEU A 100 -4.19 15.44 -13.51
N TRP A 101 -3.37 14.62 -12.84
CA TRP A 101 -3.76 13.92 -11.61
C TRP A 101 -4.16 14.90 -10.50
N LEU A 102 -3.39 15.97 -10.31
CA LEU A 102 -3.68 17.01 -9.32
C LEU A 102 -5.01 17.73 -9.64
N CYS A 103 -5.22 18.14 -10.88
CA CYS A 103 -6.46 18.78 -11.33
C CYS A 103 -7.67 17.88 -11.10
N THR A 104 -7.57 16.60 -11.47
CA THR A 104 -8.63 15.61 -11.25
C THR A 104 -8.93 15.45 -9.76
N GLY A 105 -7.88 15.33 -8.93
CA GLY A 105 -8.02 15.26 -7.47
C GLY A 105 -8.67 16.51 -6.88
N LEU A 106 -8.35 17.70 -7.40
CA LEU A 106 -8.96 18.96 -6.97
C LEU A 106 -10.45 19.02 -7.32
N PHE A 107 -10.84 18.63 -8.54
CA PHE A 107 -12.25 18.58 -8.93
C PHE A 107 -13.03 17.61 -8.04
N ILE A 108 -12.50 16.42 -7.78
CA ILE A 108 -13.11 15.45 -6.88
C ILE A 108 -13.20 16.00 -5.45
N GLY A 109 -12.14 16.64 -4.95
CA GLY A 109 -12.11 17.21 -3.60
C GLY A 109 -13.13 18.33 -3.38
N ILE A 110 -13.26 19.25 -4.34
CA ILE A 110 -14.19 20.39 -4.25
C ILE A 110 -15.63 19.93 -4.49
N LEU A 111 -15.88 19.23 -5.60
CA LEU A 111 -17.23 18.86 -6.03
C LEU A 111 -17.77 17.63 -5.28
N GLY A 112 -16.90 16.78 -4.74
CA GLY A 112 -17.30 15.60 -3.98
C GLY A 112 -17.98 15.89 -2.65
N GLY A 113 -17.79 17.09 -2.10
CA GLY A 113 -18.30 17.47 -0.77
C GLY A 113 -19.82 17.66 -0.68
N PHE A 114 -20.52 17.82 -1.81
CA PHE A 114 -21.96 18.11 -1.83
C PHE A 114 -22.70 17.33 -2.93
N SER A 115 -24.03 17.19 -2.78
CA SER A 115 -24.86 16.34 -3.66
C SER A 115 -24.83 16.79 -5.13
N PHE A 116 -24.96 18.09 -5.40
CA PHE A 116 -24.90 18.63 -6.75
C PHE A 116 -23.55 18.38 -7.43
N GLY A 117 -22.45 18.67 -6.74
CA GLY A 117 -21.10 18.45 -7.28
C GLY A 117 -20.82 16.97 -7.57
N ARG A 118 -21.22 16.06 -6.67
CA ARG A 118 -21.17 14.61 -6.95
C ARG A 118 -21.98 14.22 -8.17
N SER A 119 -23.20 14.75 -8.31
CA SER A 119 -24.01 14.53 -9.52
C SER A 119 -23.30 15.03 -10.77
N LEU A 120 -22.58 16.14 -10.70
CA LEU A 120 -21.87 16.72 -11.83
C LEU A 120 -20.66 15.88 -12.24
N LEU A 121 -19.84 15.44 -11.27
CA LEU A 121 -18.71 14.53 -11.48
C LEU A 121 -19.15 13.22 -12.17
N LEU A 122 -20.26 12.63 -11.71
CA LEU A 122 -20.78 11.39 -12.28
C LEU A 122 -21.44 11.59 -13.65
N LYS A 123 -22.04 12.76 -13.91
CA LYS A 123 -22.66 13.07 -15.21
C LYS A 123 -21.63 13.42 -16.29
N PHE A 124 -20.49 13.99 -15.92
CA PHE A 124 -19.46 14.42 -16.89
C PHE A 124 -18.04 14.00 -16.45
N PRO A 125 -17.78 12.71 -16.21
CA PRO A 125 -16.48 12.25 -15.70
C PRO A 125 -15.34 12.63 -16.65
N GLU A 126 -15.57 12.61 -17.96
CA GLU A 126 -14.58 12.98 -18.98
C GLU A 126 -14.11 14.43 -18.84
N LEU A 127 -15.02 15.34 -18.52
CA LEU A 127 -14.70 16.75 -18.33
C LEU A 127 -13.85 16.95 -17.06
N PHE A 128 -14.28 16.36 -15.93
CA PHE A 128 -13.62 16.57 -14.63
C PHE A 128 -12.38 15.71 -14.41
N SER A 129 -12.14 14.75 -15.30
CA SER A 129 -10.93 13.93 -15.31
C SER A 129 -10.00 14.27 -16.47
N ILE A 130 -10.34 15.28 -17.28
CA ILE A 130 -9.55 15.70 -18.45
C ILE A 130 -9.31 14.49 -19.39
N GLY A 131 -10.35 13.70 -19.60
CA GLY A 131 -10.35 12.52 -20.47
C GLY A 131 -9.74 11.26 -19.86
N LEU A 132 -9.24 11.28 -18.61
CA LEU A 132 -8.71 10.09 -17.94
C LEU A 132 -9.79 9.04 -17.65
N PHE A 133 -11.01 9.48 -17.34
CA PHE A 133 -12.15 8.61 -17.06
C PHE A 133 -13.29 8.87 -18.03
N ARG A 134 -13.89 7.79 -18.54
CA ARG A 134 -15.05 7.81 -19.44
C ARG A 134 -16.21 7.05 -18.83
N LYS A 135 -17.45 7.41 -19.20
CA LYS A 135 -18.64 6.69 -18.70
C LYS A 135 -18.70 5.24 -19.16
N THR A 136 -18.21 4.97 -20.36
CA THR A 136 -18.16 3.62 -20.94
C THR A 136 -17.07 2.76 -20.31
N GLY A 137 -16.20 3.34 -19.47
CA GLY A 137 -14.99 2.68 -19.01
C GLY A 137 -13.95 2.51 -20.12
N PRO A 138 -12.84 1.81 -19.83
CA PRO A 138 -11.87 1.41 -20.83
C PRO A 138 -12.43 0.29 -21.72
N THR A 139 -11.92 0.20 -22.93
CA THR A 139 -12.17 -0.91 -23.85
C THR A 139 -11.47 -2.18 -23.38
N GLU A 140 -11.95 -3.36 -23.82
CA GLU A 140 -11.30 -4.64 -23.49
C GLU A 140 -9.84 -4.69 -23.94
N GLU A 141 -9.49 -4.05 -25.06
CA GLU A 141 -8.12 -3.98 -25.54
C GLU A 141 -7.22 -3.12 -24.65
N GLU A 142 -7.74 -1.97 -24.20
CA GLU A 142 -7.03 -1.12 -23.23
C GLU A 142 -6.79 -1.88 -21.92
N VAL A 143 -7.77 -2.64 -21.44
CA VAL A 143 -7.61 -3.48 -20.23
C VAL A 143 -6.60 -4.61 -20.47
N ARG A 144 -6.69 -5.29 -21.61
CA ARG A 144 -5.82 -6.44 -21.94
C ARG A 144 -4.35 -6.06 -22.14
N SER A 145 -4.09 -4.89 -22.72
CA SER A 145 -2.74 -4.40 -23.00
C SER A 145 -2.11 -3.64 -21.83
N ALA A 146 -2.91 -3.20 -20.86
CA ALA A 146 -2.44 -2.46 -19.70
C ALA A 146 -1.75 -3.35 -18.66
N SER A 147 -0.83 -2.75 -17.91
CA SER A 147 -0.11 -3.36 -16.79
C SER A 147 0.18 -2.31 -15.72
N PHE A 148 0.46 -2.76 -14.49
CA PHE A 148 0.90 -1.87 -13.42
C PHE A 148 2.28 -2.24 -12.89
N LYS A 149 2.93 -1.23 -12.30
CA LYS A 149 4.16 -1.39 -11.53
C LYS A 149 4.07 -0.52 -10.29
N MET A 150 4.27 -1.13 -9.14
CA MET A 150 4.40 -0.45 -7.85
C MET A 150 5.81 -0.67 -7.33
N TRP A 151 6.48 0.43 -6.98
CA TRP A 151 7.83 0.42 -6.43
C TRP A 151 7.77 0.67 -4.93
N PHE A 152 8.44 -0.19 -4.17
CA PHE A 152 8.58 -0.05 -2.72
C PHE A 152 10.04 0.27 -2.42
N ILE A 153 10.27 1.47 -1.90
CA ILE A 153 11.60 1.97 -1.55
C ILE A 153 11.70 2.02 -0.04
N GLY A 154 12.40 1.04 0.54
CA GLY A 154 12.72 0.97 1.96
C GLY A 154 14.06 1.62 2.24
N ARG A 155 14.10 2.59 3.17
CA ARG A 155 15.34 3.17 3.70
C ARG A 155 15.39 2.93 5.19
N GLY A 156 16.50 2.40 5.67
CA GLY A 156 16.67 2.06 7.08
C GLY A 156 18.14 1.98 7.46
N TYR A 157 18.39 1.37 8.61
CA TYR A 157 19.71 1.23 9.19
C TYR A 157 20.22 -0.20 9.02
N SER A 158 21.51 -0.35 8.74
CA SER A 158 22.21 -1.65 8.70
C SER A 158 22.30 -2.29 10.08
N ASP A 159 22.31 -1.47 11.14
CA ASP A 159 22.37 -1.87 12.54
C ASP A 159 21.40 -1.05 13.41
N SER A 160 20.71 -1.73 14.33
CA SER A 160 19.86 -1.16 15.37
C SER A 160 20.55 -0.13 16.28
N ALA A 161 21.85 -0.30 16.56
CA ALA A 161 22.63 0.65 17.35
C ALA A 161 22.71 2.00 16.65
N ARG A 162 22.90 2.00 15.32
CA ARG A 162 22.91 3.22 14.50
C ARG A 162 21.55 3.91 14.48
N ALA A 163 20.46 3.15 14.45
CA ALA A 163 19.11 3.71 14.49
C ALA A 163 18.81 4.47 15.81
N SER A 164 19.53 4.14 16.89
CA SER A 164 19.38 4.76 18.21
C SER A 164 20.27 5.99 18.40
N GLU A 165 21.24 6.21 17.51
CA GLU A 165 22.13 7.36 17.57
C GLU A 165 21.41 8.64 17.11
N ARG A 166 21.55 9.72 17.90
CA ARG A 166 20.85 10.97 17.63
C ARG A 166 21.39 11.63 16.36
N GLY A 167 20.54 11.76 15.35
CA GLY A 167 20.87 12.44 14.09
C GLY A 167 21.52 11.54 13.04
N SER A 168 21.63 10.23 13.30
CA SER A 168 22.09 9.27 12.30
C SER A 168 21.11 9.20 11.13
N LYS A 169 21.66 9.10 9.91
CA LYS A 169 20.86 8.92 8.69
C LYS A 169 20.78 7.44 8.32
N PRO A 170 19.69 7.00 7.66
CA PRO A 170 19.62 5.66 7.08
C PRO A 170 20.81 5.41 6.14
N ASP A 171 21.50 4.29 6.34
CA ASP A 171 22.68 3.86 5.58
C ASP A 171 22.39 2.66 4.67
N LYS A 172 21.14 2.21 4.60
CA LYS A 172 20.72 1.09 3.75
C LYS A 172 19.44 1.40 2.98
N GLU A 173 19.42 1.04 1.70
CA GLU A 173 18.25 1.11 0.84
C GLU A 173 17.95 -0.26 0.23
N ILE A 174 16.67 -0.63 0.23
CA ILE A 174 16.14 -1.82 -0.43
C ILE A 174 15.02 -1.35 -1.35
N VAL A 175 15.10 -1.72 -2.63
CA VAL A 175 14.07 -1.45 -3.62
C VAL A 175 13.46 -2.75 -4.07
N THR A 176 12.16 -2.88 -3.90
CA THR A 176 11.37 -4.00 -4.41
C THR A 176 10.29 -3.49 -5.36
N ARG A 177 9.77 -4.38 -6.19
CA ARG A 177 8.74 -4.07 -7.18
C ARG A 177 7.65 -5.12 -7.15
N VAL A 178 6.41 -4.66 -7.20
CA VAL A 178 5.24 -5.50 -7.49
C VAL A 178 4.70 -5.11 -8.86
N SER A 179 4.40 -6.08 -9.70
CA SER A 179 3.82 -5.82 -11.03
C SER A 179 2.83 -6.90 -11.43
N GLY A 180 2.01 -6.59 -12.44
CA GLY A 180 0.99 -7.50 -12.93
C GLY A 180 0.16 -6.88 -14.07
N PRO A 181 -0.90 -7.56 -14.51
CA PRO A 181 -1.83 -7.07 -15.53
C PRO A 181 -2.60 -5.84 -15.02
N GLU A 182 -3.43 -5.21 -15.84
CA GLU A 182 -4.18 -4.01 -15.46
C GLU A 182 -4.73 -4.02 -14.00
N ILE A 183 -4.51 -2.92 -13.28
CA ILE A 183 -4.65 -2.86 -11.82
C ILE A 183 -6.11 -2.95 -11.33
N GLY A 184 -7.05 -2.35 -12.05
CA GLY A 184 -8.43 -2.16 -11.61
C GLY A 184 -9.37 -3.33 -11.93
N TYR A 185 -9.38 -3.79 -13.18
CA TYR A 185 -10.31 -4.77 -13.72
C TYR A 185 -9.76 -6.19 -13.75
N ILE A 186 -8.43 -6.38 -13.76
CA ILE A 186 -7.82 -7.72 -13.75
C ILE A 186 -7.22 -8.03 -12.38
N THR A 187 -6.26 -7.23 -11.94
CA THR A 187 -5.50 -7.50 -10.72
C THR A 187 -6.37 -7.42 -9.46
N THR A 188 -7.22 -6.41 -9.34
CA THR A 188 -8.05 -6.26 -8.12
C THR A 188 -9.00 -7.45 -7.91
N PRO A 189 -9.75 -7.93 -8.93
CA PRO A 189 -10.52 -9.17 -8.79
C PRO A 189 -9.67 -10.39 -8.43
N ILE A 190 -8.49 -10.57 -9.03
CA ILE A 190 -7.57 -11.66 -8.67
C ILE A 190 -7.23 -11.58 -7.18
N VAL A 191 -6.80 -10.42 -6.69
CA VAL A 191 -6.45 -10.23 -5.27
C VAL A 191 -7.63 -10.55 -4.35
N LEU A 192 -8.84 -10.07 -4.67
CA LEU A 192 -10.03 -10.32 -3.87
C LEU A 192 -10.39 -11.81 -3.83
N VAL A 193 -10.36 -12.50 -4.96
CA VAL A 193 -10.63 -13.94 -5.04
C VAL A 193 -9.59 -14.74 -4.26
N GLN A 194 -8.30 -14.44 -4.42
CA GLN A 194 -7.26 -15.14 -3.67
C GLN A 194 -7.37 -14.91 -2.16
N CYS A 195 -7.70 -13.69 -1.72
CA CYS A 195 -8.00 -13.43 -0.30
C CYS A 195 -9.19 -14.27 0.19
N ALA A 196 -10.27 -14.35 -0.58
CA ALA A 196 -11.44 -15.15 -0.23
C ALA A 196 -11.10 -16.65 -0.13
N LEU A 197 -10.28 -17.17 -1.05
CA LEU A 197 -9.83 -18.56 -1.03
C LEU A 197 -8.96 -18.86 0.20
N VAL A 198 -8.08 -17.95 0.61
CA VAL A 198 -7.30 -18.09 1.85
C VAL A 198 -8.24 -18.07 3.07
N LEU A 199 -9.20 -17.16 3.13
CA LEU A 199 -10.19 -17.10 4.22
C LEU A 199 -10.98 -18.42 4.38
N LEU A 200 -11.34 -19.07 3.26
CA LEU A 200 -12.08 -20.32 3.27
C LEU A 200 -11.20 -21.53 3.60
N SER A 201 -10.03 -21.64 2.96
CA SER A 201 -9.17 -22.83 3.04
C SER A 201 -8.30 -22.86 4.31
N GLN A 202 -7.93 -21.70 4.85
CA GLN A 202 -7.03 -21.58 6.00
C GLN A 202 -7.74 -20.98 7.21
N ARG A 203 -9.07 -21.13 7.32
CA ARG A 203 -9.87 -20.46 8.36
C ARG A 203 -9.33 -20.66 9.77
N ALA A 204 -8.89 -21.88 10.11
CA ALA A 204 -8.35 -22.23 11.42
C ALA A 204 -7.08 -21.43 11.77
N ASN A 205 -6.27 -21.11 10.78
CA ASN A 205 -5.01 -20.36 10.90
C ASN A 205 -5.20 -18.84 11.05
N LEU A 206 -6.44 -18.35 10.90
CA LEU A 206 -6.76 -16.92 10.93
C LEU A 206 -7.51 -16.55 12.21
N PRO A 207 -7.46 -15.28 12.65
CA PRO A 207 -8.14 -14.84 13.87
C PRO A 207 -9.63 -15.22 13.89
N LYS A 208 -10.15 -15.59 15.06
CA LYS A 208 -11.54 -16.09 15.22
C LYS A 208 -12.63 -15.09 14.79
N GLY A 209 -12.35 -13.79 14.86
CA GLY A 209 -13.23 -12.74 14.34
C GLY A 209 -12.68 -11.35 14.64
N GLY A 210 -13.26 -10.33 14.02
CA GLY A 210 -12.85 -8.93 14.17
C GLY A 210 -12.72 -8.21 12.85
N VAL A 211 -12.26 -6.95 12.90
CA VAL A 211 -11.98 -6.12 11.72
C VAL A 211 -10.48 -5.89 11.67
N TYR A 212 -9.83 -6.45 10.67
CA TYR A 212 -8.38 -6.42 10.51
C TYR A 212 -7.98 -5.90 9.13
N THR A 213 -6.78 -5.36 9.05
CA THR A 213 -6.19 -5.01 7.76
C THR A 213 -5.71 -6.30 7.05
N PRO A 214 -5.75 -6.35 5.71
CA PRO A 214 -5.28 -7.53 4.97
C PRO A 214 -3.84 -7.91 5.32
N GLY A 215 -2.97 -6.90 5.51
CA GLY A 215 -1.59 -7.12 5.91
C GLY A 215 -1.46 -7.89 7.21
N ALA A 216 -2.24 -7.56 8.25
CA ALA A 216 -2.17 -8.20 9.56
C ALA A 216 -2.69 -9.65 9.56
N VAL A 217 -3.52 -10.02 8.58
CA VAL A 217 -4.16 -11.34 8.50
C VAL A 217 -3.41 -12.27 7.56
N PHE A 218 -3.07 -11.79 6.36
CA PHE A 218 -2.55 -12.65 5.28
C PHE A 218 -1.03 -12.75 5.22
N GLY A 219 -0.30 -11.97 6.03
CA GLY A 219 1.17 -12.00 6.08
C GLY A 219 1.78 -13.41 6.13
N PRO A 220 1.42 -14.26 7.12
CA PRO A 220 2.00 -15.60 7.28
C PRO A 220 1.30 -16.67 6.41
N THR A 221 0.53 -16.28 5.40
CA THR A 221 -0.22 -17.21 4.54
C THR A 221 0.47 -17.37 3.19
N ASP A 222 -0.03 -18.32 2.38
CA ASP A 222 0.43 -18.53 1.00
C ASP A 222 -0.13 -17.49 0.00
N LEU A 223 -0.74 -16.39 0.46
CA LEU A 223 -1.38 -15.40 -0.42
C LEU A 223 -0.40 -14.86 -1.47
N GLN A 224 0.84 -14.52 -1.11
CA GLN A 224 1.81 -14.03 -2.09
C GLN A 224 2.05 -15.04 -3.22
N LYS A 225 2.27 -16.32 -2.86
CA LYS A 225 2.47 -17.40 -3.84
C LYS A 225 1.26 -17.56 -4.76
N ARG A 226 0.04 -17.55 -4.21
CA ARG A 226 -1.20 -17.61 -5.00
C ARG A 226 -1.29 -16.46 -5.99
N LEU A 227 -0.90 -15.26 -5.56
CA LEU A 227 -0.91 -14.09 -6.41
C LEU A 227 0.13 -14.18 -7.54
N GLU A 228 1.31 -14.75 -7.26
CA GLU A 228 2.33 -15.04 -8.26
C GLU A 228 1.83 -16.05 -9.31
N GLU A 229 1.20 -17.14 -8.85
CA GLU A 229 0.57 -18.16 -9.72
C GLU A 229 -0.56 -17.60 -10.59
N ASN A 230 -1.12 -16.43 -10.23
CA ASN A 230 -2.19 -15.76 -10.95
C ASN A 230 -1.71 -14.47 -11.67
N GLY A 231 -0.43 -14.41 -12.04
CA GLY A 231 0.08 -13.41 -12.98
C GLY A 231 0.61 -12.12 -12.34
N MET A 232 0.83 -12.11 -11.03
CA MET A 232 1.60 -11.05 -10.37
C MET A 232 3.08 -11.44 -10.21
N SER A 233 3.93 -10.44 -9.98
CA SER A 233 5.36 -10.65 -9.73
C SER A 233 5.84 -9.77 -8.59
N PHE A 234 6.63 -10.36 -7.70
CA PHE A 234 7.27 -9.70 -6.55
C PHE A 234 8.79 -9.84 -6.70
N GLU A 235 9.48 -8.71 -6.88
CA GLU A 235 10.89 -8.71 -7.27
C GLU A 235 11.73 -7.87 -6.31
N LEU A 236 12.88 -8.40 -5.89
CA LEU A 236 13.95 -7.61 -5.29
C LEU A 236 14.76 -6.97 -6.41
N ILE A 237 14.70 -5.64 -6.52
CA ILE A 237 15.38 -4.90 -7.59
C ILE A 237 16.80 -4.53 -7.19
N SER A 238 17.00 -4.04 -5.96
CA SER A 238 18.33 -3.74 -5.47
C SER A 238 18.40 -3.63 -3.96
N THR A 239 19.57 -3.96 -3.40
CA THR A 239 19.98 -3.62 -2.04
C THR A 239 21.27 -2.82 -2.13
N ARG A 240 21.33 -1.66 -1.47
CA ARG A 240 22.48 -0.74 -1.56
C ARG A 240 22.79 -0.12 -0.21
N THR A 241 24.07 0.14 0.03
CA THR A 241 24.53 0.98 1.14
C THR A 241 24.46 2.43 0.70
N LEU A 242 23.85 3.28 1.52
CA LEU A 242 23.78 4.72 1.30
C LEU A 242 25.03 5.39 1.91
N PRO A 243 25.53 6.48 1.29
CA PRO A 243 26.65 7.26 1.81
C PRO A 243 26.29 8.04 3.08
#